data_AF-A0A959Y5L7-F1
#
_entry.id   AF-A0A959Y5L7-F1
#
_cell.length_a   1.000
_cell.length_b   1.000
_cell.length_c   1.000
_cell.angle_alpha   90.00
_cell.angle_beta   90.00
_cell.angle_gamma   90.00
#
_symmetry.space_group_name_H-M   'P 1'
#
loop_
_entity.id
_entity.type
_entity.pdbx_description
1 polymer ?
#
loop_
_entity_poly.entity_id
_entity_poly.type
_entity_poly.pdbx_seq_one_letter_code
_entity_poly.pdbx_strand_id
1 'polypeptide(L)' 'MKKLLLILLLLLGLAQFIRPDTSVPAHDPAQDLIAMTQPAPAVEQLLRAACYDCHSYETKYPWYDRIT' A
#
# COMPACT_ATOMS: atom_id res chain seq x y z
N MET A 1 -4.13 -37.73 -7.00
CA MET A 1 -3.32 -37.12 -5.91
C MET A 1 -2.09 -36.40 -6.45
N LYS A 2 -1.00 -37.08 -6.84
CA LYS A 2 0.28 -36.46 -7.29
C LYS A 2 0.15 -35.48 -8.47
N LYS A 3 -0.64 -35.83 -9.50
CA LYS A 3 -0.91 -34.96 -10.67
C LYS A 3 -1.68 -33.70 -10.29
N LEU A 4 -2.65 -33.83 -9.38
CA LEU A 4 -3.44 -32.70 -8.88
C LEU A 4 -2.54 -31.71 -8.12
N LEU A 5 -1.63 -32.25 -7.29
CA LEU A 5 -0.68 -31.46 -6.51
C LEU A 5 0.30 -30.71 -7.43
N LEU A 6 0.78 -31.35 -8.51
CA LEU A 6 1.62 -30.70 -9.53
C LEU A 6 0.88 -29.57 -10.27
N ILE A 7 -0.39 -29.79 -10.64
CA ILE A 7 -1.22 -28.76 -11.29
C ILE A 7 -1.43 -27.57 -10.36
N LEU A 8 -1.74 -27.81 -9.09
CA LEU A 8 -1.91 -26.75 -8.10
C LEU A 8 -0.61 -25.94 -7.91
N LEU A 9 0.53 -26.62 -7.84
CA LEU A 9 1.84 -25.98 -7.69
C LEU A 9 2.18 -25.11 -8.91
N LEU A 10 1.87 -25.59 -10.11
CA LEU A 10 2.03 -24.82 -11.34
C LEU A 10 1.15 -23.57 -11.34
N LEU A 11 -0.13 -23.69 -10.96
CA LEU A 11 -1.06 -22.57 -10.88
C LEU A 11 -0.61 -21.52 -9.86
N LEU A 12 -0.20 -21.96 -8.66
CA LEU A 12 0.33 -21.07 -7.63
C LEU A 12 1.61 -20.37 -8.08
N GLY A 13 2.51 -21.08 -8.77
CA GLY A 13 3.72 -20.50 -9.34
C GLY A 13 3.42 -19.44 -10.41
N LEU A 14 2.45 -19.70 -11.30
CA LEU A 14 2.02 -18.72 -12.31
C LEU A 14 1.34 -17.50 -11.68
N ALA A 15 0.58 -17.68 -10.60
CA ALA A 15 -0.08 -16.58 -9.90
C ALA A 15 0.90 -15.59 -9.26
N GLN A 16 2.11 -16.02 -8.86
CA GLN A 16 3.14 -15.13 -8.31
C GLN A 16 3.66 -14.08 -9.33
N PHE A 17 3.42 -14.27 -10.64
CA PHE A 17 3.81 -13.30 -11.66
C PHE A 17 2.78 -12.17 -11.84
N ILE A 18 1.61 -12.27 -11.20
CA ILE A 18 0.58 -11.23 -11.23
C ILE A 18 0.82 -10.31 -10.03
N ARG A 19 1.42 -9.14 -10.28
CA ARG A 19 1.78 -8.18 -9.23
C ARG A 19 0.69 -7.13 -9.01
N PRO A 20 0.47 -6.67 -7.77
CA PRO A 20 -0.38 -5.52 -7.48
C PRO A 20 0.13 -4.24 -8.15
N ASP A 21 -0.78 -3.32 -8.48
CA ASP A 21 -0.43 -1.97 -8.90
C ASP A 21 0.07 -1.16 -7.69
N THR A 22 1.31 -0.68 -7.77
CA THR A 22 1.94 0.16 -6.74
C THR A 22 2.05 1.62 -7.18
N SER A 23 1.23 2.07 -8.13
CA SER A 23 1.16 3.48 -8.51
C SER A 23 0.65 4.33 -7.34
N VAL A 24 1.30 5.47 -7.14
CA VAL A 24 0.90 6.45 -6.12
C VAL A 24 0.15 7.56 -6.84
N PRO A 25 -1.12 7.82 -6.49
CA PRO A 25 -1.90 8.91 -7.09
C PRO A 25 -1.24 10.27 -6.90
N ALA A 26 -1.60 11.24 -7.73
CA ALA A 26 -1.17 12.62 -7.52
C ALA A 26 -1.72 13.15 -6.19
N HIS A 27 -0.84 13.69 -5.35
CA HIS A 27 -1.19 14.33 -4.08
C HIS A 27 -1.39 15.83 -4.27
N ASP A 28 -2.55 16.34 -3.87
CA ASP A 28 -2.83 17.79 -3.78
C ASP A 28 -2.73 18.24 -2.32
N PRO A 29 -1.69 19.00 -1.94
CA PRO A 29 -1.51 19.48 -0.56
C PRO A 29 -2.66 20.33 -0.02
N ALA A 30 -3.47 20.95 -0.90
CA ALA A 30 -4.64 21.73 -0.47
C ALA A 30 -5.81 20.84 -0.01
N GLN A 31 -5.84 19.58 -0.43
CA GLN A 31 -6.83 18.57 -0.05
C GLN A 31 -6.35 17.69 1.11
N ASP A 32 -5.16 17.94 1.65
CA ASP A 32 -4.63 17.19 2.79
C ASP A 32 -5.45 17.43 4.06
N LEU A 33 -5.70 16.36 4.83
CA LEU A 33 -6.54 16.41 6.03
C LEU A 33 -6.01 17.41 7.06
N ILE A 34 -4.69 17.48 7.27
CA ILE A 34 -4.08 18.41 8.24
C ILE A 34 -4.20 19.84 7.73
N ALA A 35 -3.98 20.07 6.44
CA ALA A 35 -4.14 21.39 5.83
C ALA A 35 -5.59 21.92 5.96
N MET A 36 -6.58 21.05 5.78
CA MET A 36 -8.01 21.41 5.85
C MET A 36 -8.53 21.60 7.27
N THR A 37 -8.05 20.81 8.23
CA THR A 37 -8.63 20.75 9.59
C THR A 37 -7.81 21.48 10.65
N GLN A 38 -6.52 21.74 10.39
CA GLN A 38 -5.60 22.42 11.30
C GLN A 38 -5.69 21.87 12.74
N PRO A 39 -5.53 20.54 12.93
CA PRO A 39 -5.72 19.91 14.22
C PRO A 39 -4.64 20.35 15.22
N ALA A 40 -4.90 20.17 16.51
CA ALA A 40 -3.88 20.39 17.54
C ALA A 40 -2.65 19.48 17.30
N PRO A 41 -1.42 19.89 17.67
CA PRO A 41 -0.20 19.14 17.35
C PRO A 41 -0.19 17.67 17.80
N ALA A 42 -0.80 17.37 18.94
CA ALA A 42 -0.91 15.99 19.43
C ALA A 42 -1.82 15.12 18.54
N VAL A 43 -2.87 15.71 17.98
CA VAL A 43 -3.80 15.04 17.06
C VAL A 43 -3.14 14.87 15.69
N GLU A 44 -2.39 15.88 15.22
CA GLU A 44 -1.59 15.74 13.99
C GLU A 44 -0.61 14.56 14.08
N GLN A 45 0.15 14.45 15.17
CA GLN A 45 1.07 13.33 15.37
C GLN A 45 0.33 11.99 15.36
N LEU A 46 -0.82 11.91 16.01
CA LEU A 46 -1.64 10.70 16.02
C LEU A 46 -2.12 10.34 14.61
N LEU A 47 -2.63 11.32 13.84
CA LEU A 47 -3.10 11.10 12.46
C LEU A 47 -1.96 10.62 11.56
N ARG A 48 -0.78 11.25 11.66
CA ARG A 48 0.39 10.82 10.87
C ARG A 48 0.81 9.40 11.18
N ALA A 49 0.82 9.03 12.46
CA ALA A 49 1.22 7.68 12.89
C ALA A 49 0.18 6.59 12.57
N ALA A 50 -1.11 6.92 12.59
CA ALA A 50 -2.18 5.93 12.47
C ALA A 50 -2.80 5.82 11.07
N CYS A 51 -2.79 6.91 10.30
CA CYS A 51 -3.60 7.01 9.08
C CYS A 51 -2.77 7.31 7.83
N TYR A 52 -1.71 8.11 7.94
CA TYR A 52 -1.04 8.68 6.77
C TYR A 52 -0.28 7.65 5.93
N ASP A 53 0.11 6.50 6.47
CA ASP A 53 0.76 5.45 5.66
C ASP A 53 -0.14 4.94 4.52
N CYS A 54 -1.46 4.98 4.70
CA CYS A 54 -2.45 4.54 3.71
C CYS A 54 -3.33 5.67 3.13
N HIS A 55 -3.59 6.74 3.89
CA HIS A 55 -4.57 7.78 3.50
C HIS A 55 -3.96 9.11 3.03
N SER A 56 -2.63 9.24 2.97
CA SER A 56 -1.97 10.49 2.55
C SER A 56 -1.80 10.64 1.04
N TYR A 57 -1.98 9.57 0.25
CA TYR A 57 -1.46 9.49 -1.12
C TYR A 57 0.06 9.79 -1.25
N GLU A 58 0.82 9.66 -0.16
CA GLU A 58 2.27 9.82 -0.12
C GLU A 58 2.98 8.48 0.20
N THR A 59 2.29 7.35 -0.01
CA THR A 59 2.79 6.00 0.32
C THR A 59 4.14 5.74 -0.35
N LYS A 60 5.15 5.40 0.45
CA LYS A 60 6.50 5.02 -0.01
C LYS A 60 6.67 3.52 0.11
N TYR A 61 6.48 2.81 -1.00
CA TYR A 61 6.66 1.36 -1.04
C TYR A 61 8.12 0.98 -0.73
N PRO A 62 8.35 0.02 0.18
CA PRO A 62 9.68 -0.47 0.49
C PRO A 62 10.25 -1.28 -0.68
N TRP A 63 11.56 -1.52 -0.67
CA TRP A 63 12.25 -2.24 -1.76
C TRP A 63 11.73 -3.67 -1.95
N TYR A 64 11.26 -4.32 -0.88
CA TYR A 64 10.80 -5.70 -0.90
C TYR A 64 9.42 -5.90 -1.53
N ASP A 65 8.62 -4.84 -1.68
CA ASP A 65 7.34 -4.89 -2.42
C ASP A 65 7.52 -5.22 -3.91
N ARG A 66 8.75 -5.10 -4.41
CA ARG A 66 9.11 -5.46 -5.79
C ARG A 66 9.67 -6.87 -5.93
N ILE A 67 9.72 -7.66 -4.86
CA ILE A 67 10.32 -9.00 -4.86
C ILE A 67 9.25 -10.08 -4.93
N THR A 68 8.13 -9.85 -4.24
CA THR A 68 6.93 -10.69 -4.33
C THR A 68 6.07 -10.22 -5.50
#